data_AF-A0A952Q694-F1
#
_entry.id   AF-A0A952Q694-F1
#
_cell.length_a   1.000
_cell.length_b   1.000
_cell.length_c   1.000
_cell.angle_alpha   90.00
_cell.angle_beta   90.00
_cell.angle_gamma   90.00
#
_symmetry.space_group_name_H-M   'P 1'
#
loop_
_entity.id
_entity.type
_entity.pdbx_description
1 polymer ?
#
loop_
_entity_poly.entity_id
_entity_poly.type
_entity_poly.pdbx_seq_one_letter_code
_entity_poly.pdbx_strand_id
1 'polypeptide(L)'
;MTTAVPAPTAAAPPPLRRRLRGVTAESVFVERSLRHSLRDGESLLMAILLPVMLMLMFTWVFGGAIDSSGAYVDYVVPGIILTCAGFGASSTAVYVANDMRTGIIDRFRTMPLRAGAILTGHVVASLLRNLVATAIVIGVGVLVGFRPTGSLVEWVALAVLIALYILAITYLFAAIGLAAGSPEGANGYGFVLLFVPYLSSAFVPVASMPGWLQPIAAHQPVTPIVETIRGLLMGTPLNAEPWWAVGWCLVILVIAVAWGAWLFRRKAGRR
;
A
#
# COMPACT_ATOMS: atom_id res chain seq x y z
N MET A 1 -75.73 -27.79 -2.60
CA MET A 1 -75.08 -26.56 -2.09
C MET A 1 -73.59 -26.78 -2.10
N THR A 2 -72.91 -26.28 -3.13
CA THR A 2 -71.47 -26.42 -3.33
C THR A 2 -70.89 -25.02 -3.27
N THR A 3 -70.19 -24.70 -2.18
CA THR A 3 -69.56 -23.39 -1.98
C THR A 3 -68.27 -23.33 -2.80
N ALA A 4 -68.25 -22.48 -3.83
CA ALA A 4 -67.06 -22.23 -4.63
C ALA A 4 -66.04 -21.43 -3.80
N VAL A 5 -64.84 -21.98 -3.63
CA VAL A 5 -63.70 -21.30 -3.00
C VAL A 5 -63.16 -20.26 -3.99
N PRO A 6 -63.00 -18.98 -3.60
CA PRO A 6 -62.47 -17.97 -4.51
C PRO A 6 -60.98 -18.23 -4.79
N ALA A 7 -60.60 -18.08 -6.06
CA ALA A 7 -59.22 -18.27 -6.50
C ALA A 7 -58.28 -17.24 -5.83
N PRO A 8 -57.04 -17.65 -5.47
CA PRO A 8 -56.08 -16.76 -4.84
C PRO A 8 -55.71 -15.61 -5.78
N THR A 9 -55.94 -14.38 -5.33
CA THR A 9 -55.57 -13.16 -6.03
C THR A 9 -54.05 -13.15 -6.22
N ALA A 10 -53.60 -13.18 -7.48
CA ALA A 10 -52.18 -13.11 -7.80
C ALA A 10 -51.59 -11.82 -7.21
N ALA A 11 -50.68 -11.97 -6.24
CA ALA A 11 -49.99 -10.83 -5.64
C ALA A 11 -49.20 -10.08 -6.72
N ALA A 12 -49.41 -8.76 -6.81
CA ALA A 12 -48.68 -7.92 -7.75
C ALA A 12 -47.16 -8.09 -7.54
N PRO A 13 -46.37 -8.18 -8.62
CA PRO A 13 -44.92 -8.30 -8.50
C PRO A 13 -44.39 -7.09 -7.71
N PRO A 14 -43.45 -7.31 -6.77
CA PRO A 14 -42.90 -6.23 -5.97
C PRO A 14 -42.31 -5.17 -6.91
N PRO A 15 -42.46 -3.87 -6.60
CA PRO A 15 -41.91 -2.81 -7.43
C PRO A 15 -40.40 -3.05 -7.58
N LEU A 16 -39.94 -3.10 -8.84
CA LEU A 16 -38.52 -3.25 -9.18
C LEU A 16 -37.74 -2.18 -8.43
N ARG A 17 -37.01 -2.58 -7.39
CA ARG A 17 -36.17 -1.68 -6.60
C ARG A 17 -35.27 -0.91 -7.57
N ARG A 18 -35.48 0.41 -7.64
CA ARG A 18 -34.73 1.35 -8.48
C ARG A 18 -33.23 1.03 -8.32
N ARG A 19 -32.61 0.48 -9.37
CA ARG A 19 -31.18 0.17 -9.39
C ARG A 19 -30.43 1.44 -9.01
N LEU A 20 -29.92 1.52 -7.79
CA LEU A 20 -28.99 2.57 -7.40
C LEU A 20 -27.82 2.47 -8.39
N ARG A 21 -27.58 3.57 -9.12
CA ARG A 21 -26.53 3.63 -10.15
C ARG A 21 -25.22 3.17 -9.52
N GLY A 22 -24.52 2.21 -10.12
CA GLY A 22 -23.33 1.57 -9.55
C GLY A 22 -22.31 2.54 -8.95
N VAL A 23 -22.16 3.74 -9.55
CA VAL A 23 -21.31 4.83 -9.07
C VAL A 23 -21.62 5.26 -7.63
N THR A 24 -22.90 5.31 -7.23
CA THR A 24 -23.29 5.69 -5.85
C THR A 24 -22.97 4.62 -4.81
N ALA A 25 -22.97 3.34 -5.19
CA ALA A 25 -22.62 2.26 -4.26
C ALA A 25 -21.10 2.15 -4.08
N GLU A 26 -20.34 2.33 -5.16
CA GLU A 26 -18.87 2.35 -5.14
C GLU A 26 -18.37 3.55 -4.30
N SER A 27 -18.95 4.74 -4.49
CA SER A 27 -18.58 5.94 -3.73
C SER A 27 -18.89 5.80 -2.24
N VAL A 28 -20.01 5.20 -1.86
CA VAL A 28 -20.38 4.97 -0.45
C VAL A 28 -19.44 3.95 0.21
N PHE A 29 -19.00 2.91 -0.52
CA PHE A 29 -18.02 1.97 0.02
C PHE A 29 -16.64 2.62 0.20
N VAL A 30 -16.17 3.39 -0.80
CA VAL A 30 -14.94 4.17 -0.68
C VAL A 30 -15.03 5.13 0.50
N GLU A 31 -16.13 5.87 0.63
CA GLU A 31 -16.35 6.80 1.74
C GLU A 31 -16.34 6.07 3.11
N ARG A 32 -16.99 4.92 3.20
CA ARG A 32 -16.99 4.10 4.43
C ARG A 32 -15.60 3.58 4.76
N SER A 33 -14.89 3.00 3.80
CA SER A 33 -13.53 2.50 3.98
C SER A 33 -12.57 3.63 4.33
N LEU A 34 -12.73 4.81 3.72
CA LEU A 34 -11.96 6.00 4.02
C LEU A 34 -12.23 6.49 5.45
N ARG A 35 -13.51 6.61 5.86
CA ARG A 35 -13.89 6.97 7.24
C ARG A 35 -13.36 5.96 8.25
N HIS A 36 -13.42 4.66 7.96
CA HIS A 36 -12.90 3.62 8.84
C HIS A 36 -11.38 3.70 8.95
N SER A 37 -10.68 3.87 7.83
CA SER A 37 -9.22 3.99 7.80
C SER A 37 -8.72 5.28 8.45
N LEU A 38 -9.44 6.40 8.30
CA LEU A 38 -9.09 7.66 8.97
C LEU A 38 -9.36 7.62 10.47
N ARG A 39 -10.29 6.76 10.91
CA ARG A 39 -10.58 6.52 12.34
C ARG A 39 -9.69 5.43 12.94
N ASP A 40 -8.98 4.67 12.11
CA ASP A 40 -7.98 3.69 12.55
C ASP A 40 -6.68 4.42 12.94
N GLY A 41 -6.76 5.17 14.03
CA GLY A 41 -5.66 5.93 14.57
C GLY A 41 -4.51 5.03 15.02
N GLU A 42 -4.79 3.80 15.45
CA GLU A 42 -3.76 2.82 15.84
C GLU A 42 -2.91 2.40 14.64
N SER A 43 -3.53 2.04 13.51
CA SER A 43 -2.80 1.67 12.30
C SER A 43 -2.02 2.84 11.71
N LEU A 44 -2.58 4.05 11.74
CA LEU A 44 -1.87 5.26 11.33
C LEU A 44 -0.69 5.55 12.25
N LEU A 45 -0.89 5.43 13.57
CA LEU A 45 0.17 5.61 14.57
C LEU A 45 1.30 4.61 14.32
N MET A 46 1.01 3.32 14.13
CA MET A 46 2.04 2.30 13.86
C MET A 46 2.77 2.53 12.53
N ALA A 47 2.06 2.98 11.49
CA ALA A 47 2.66 3.31 10.19
C ALA A 47 3.65 4.49 10.26
N ILE A 48 3.53 5.36 11.27
CA ILE A 48 4.43 6.50 11.50
C ILE A 48 5.50 6.14 12.54
N LEU A 49 5.10 5.54 13.65
CA LEU A 49 5.92 5.30 14.83
C LEU A 49 7.13 4.44 14.49
N LEU A 50 6.95 3.33 13.76
CA LEU A 50 8.06 2.45 13.43
C LEU A 50 9.09 3.13 12.51
N PRO A 51 8.71 3.73 11.36
CA PRO A 51 9.67 4.48 10.53
C PRO A 51 10.35 5.63 11.28
N VAL A 52 9.63 6.37 12.13
CA VAL A 52 10.23 7.44 12.94
C VAL A 52 11.22 6.86 13.95
N MET A 53 10.89 5.76 14.64
CA MET A 53 11.81 5.13 15.57
C MET A 53 13.08 4.64 14.87
N LEU A 54 12.94 4.04 13.69
CA LEU A 54 14.09 3.65 12.85
C LEU A 54 14.90 4.87 12.41
N MET A 55 14.23 5.97 12.06
CA MET A 55 14.89 7.24 11.75
C MET A 55 15.77 7.69 12.91
N LEU A 56 15.18 7.87 14.10
CA LEU A 56 15.92 8.34 15.27
C LEU A 56 17.07 7.40 15.65
N MET A 57 16.85 6.09 15.54
CA MET A 57 17.90 5.10 15.77
C MET A 57 19.04 5.27 14.76
N PHE A 58 18.76 5.32 13.46
CA PHE A 58 19.80 5.44 12.45
C PHE A 58 20.49 6.81 12.47
N THR A 59 19.79 7.89 12.77
CA THR A 59 20.36 9.25 12.76
C THR A 59 21.15 9.54 14.03
N TRP A 60 20.64 9.18 15.22
CA TRP A 60 21.26 9.55 16.50
C TRP A 60 22.08 8.44 17.14
N VAL A 61 21.69 7.17 16.99
CA VAL A 61 22.41 6.05 17.59
C VAL A 61 23.52 5.56 16.65
N PHE A 62 23.21 5.34 15.37
CA PHE A 62 24.18 4.83 14.41
C PHE A 62 24.87 5.92 13.58
N GLY A 63 24.26 7.09 13.41
CA GLY A 63 24.73 8.12 12.47
C GLY A 63 26.18 8.51 12.71
N GLY A 64 26.54 8.83 13.95
CA GLY A 64 27.92 9.20 14.31
C GLY A 64 28.93 8.06 14.20
N ALA A 65 28.48 6.79 14.23
CA ALA A 65 29.33 5.62 14.05
C ALA A 65 29.53 5.28 12.56
N ILE A 66 28.55 5.58 11.70
CA ILE A 66 28.60 5.35 10.26
C ILE A 66 29.32 6.49 9.55
N ASP A 67 29.00 7.73 9.91
CA ASP A 67 29.56 8.94 9.33
C ASP A 67 29.71 10.03 10.40
N SER A 68 30.96 10.27 10.81
CA SER A 68 31.29 11.25 11.83
C SER A 68 31.04 12.71 11.40
N SER A 69 30.82 12.97 10.10
CA SER A 69 30.46 14.30 9.60
C SER A 69 29.01 14.70 9.88
N GLY A 70 28.15 13.72 10.20
CA GLY A 70 26.71 13.93 10.39
C GLY A 70 25.88 13.95 9.10
N ALA A 71 26.51 13.79 7.93
CA ALA A 71 25.82 13.79 6.64
C ALA A 71 24.96 12.53 6.38
N TYR A 72 25.10 11.48 7.20
CA TYR A 72 24.30 10.26 7.08
C TYR A 72 22.78 10.48 7.18
N VAL A 73 22.32 11.53 7.87
CA VAL A 73 20.89 11.87 7.93
C VAL A 73 20.29 12.07 6.53
N ASP A 74 21.03 12.74 5.64
CA ASP A 74 20.61 13.02 4.27
C ASP A 74 20.64 11.77 3.38
N TYR A 75 21.44 10.78 3.74
CA TYR A 75 21.49 9.49 3.08
C TYR A 75 20.32 8.57 3.46
N VAL A 76 20.00 8.47 4.76
CA VAL A 76 19.09 7.46 5.31
C VAL A 76 17.61 7.87 5.25
N VAL A 77 17.30 9.16 5.39
CA VAL A 77 15.92 9.65 5.42
C VAL A 77 15.13 9.31 4.13
N PRO A 78 15.68 9.41 2.91
CA PRO A 78 15.03 8.92 1.69
C PRO A 78 14.58 7.45 1.76
N GLY A 79 15.42 6.57 2.31
CA GLY A 79 15.09 5.16 2.51
C GLY A 79 13.97 4.95 3.54
N ILE A 80 13.95 5.77 4.60
CA ILE A 80 12.90 5.72 5.63
C ILE A 80 11.57 6.24 5.10
N ILE A 81 11.57 7.28 4.26
CA ILE A 81 10.38 7.80 3.57
C ILE A 81 9.73 6.67 2.76
N LEU A 82 10.51 5.94 1.96
CA LEU A 82 10.01 4.81 1.18
C LEU A 82 9.50 3.67 2.07
N THR A 83 10.24 3.36 3.14
CA THR A 83 9.86 2.33 4.12
C THR A 83 8.51 2.67 4.74
N CYS A 84 8.31 3.91 5.18
CA CYS A 84 7.03 4.40 5.72
C CYS A 84 5.90 4.26 4.71
N ALA A 85 6.11 4.71 3.47
CA ALA A 85 5.11 4.66 2.41
C ALA A 85 4.59 3.23 2.18
N GLY A 86 5.46 2.23 2.23
CA GLY A 86 5.08 0.82 2.05
C GLY A 86 4.55 0.14 3.32
N PHE A 87 5.00 0.56 4.51
CA PHE A 87 4.77 -0.17 5.75
C PHE A 87 3.29 -0.28 6.10
N GLY A 88 2.56 0.84 6.05
CA GLY A 88 1.14 0.87 6.39
C GLY A 88 0.25 0.18 5.37
N ALA A 89 0.75 -0.18 4.18
CA ALA A 89 0.01 -1.00 3.22
C ALA A 89 -0.13 -2.47 3.67
N SER A 90 0.70 -2.94 4.60
CA SER A 90 0.62 -4.30 5.15
C SER A 90 -0.71 -4.59 5.85
N SER A 91 -1.29 -3.61 6.54
CA SER A 91 -2.61 -3.72 7.18
C SER A 91 -3.71 -4.03 6.17
N THR A 92 -3.57 -3.62 4.91
CA THR A 92 -4.53 -3.94 3.84
C THR A 92 -4.65 -5.44 3.61
N ALA A 93 -3.56 -6.21 3.73
CA ALA A 93 -3.62 -7.66 3.62
C ALA A 93 -4.51 -8.27 4.71
N VAL A 94 -4.39 -7.76 5.94
CA VAL A 94 -5.17 -8.20 7.10
C VAL A 94 -6.65 -7.84 6.95
N TYR A 95 -6.96 -6.59 6.54
CA TYR A 95 -8.35 -6.18 6.32
C TYR A 95 -9.02 -7.00 5.22
N VAL A 96 -8.33 -7.22 4.10
CA VAL A 96 -8.87 -8.02 2.98
C VAL A 96 -9.07 -9.47 3.38
N ALA A 97 -8.13 -10.06 4.13
CA ALA A 97 -8.28 -11.42 4.66
C ALA A 97 -9.46 -11.52 5.65
N ASN A 98 -9.68 -10.49 6.47
CA ASN A 98 -10.81 -10.44 7.41
C ASN A 98 -12.15 -10.29 6.67
N ASP A 99 -12.21 -9.47 5.61
CA ASP A 99 -13.39 -9.35 4.75
C ASP A 99 -13.71 -10.66 4.01
N MET A 100 -12.68 -11.44 3.66
CA MET A 100 -12.84 -12.78 3.12
C MET A 100 -13.42 -13.75 4.16
N ARG A 101 -12.89 -13.71 5.39
CA ARG A 101 -13.31 -14.58 6.49
C ARG A 101 -14.75 -14.31 6.94
N THR A 102 -15.16 -13.05 6.97
CA THR A 102 -16.50 -12.63 7.42
C THR A 102 -17.57 -12.78 6.33
N GLY A 103 -17.20 -13.20 5.12
CA GLY A 103 -18.15 -13.41 4.01
C GLY A 103 -18.70 -12.11 3.40
N ILE A 104 -18.16 -10.95 3.77
CA ILE A 104 -18.57 -9.64 3.25
C ILE A 104 -18.41 -9.60 1.72
N ILE A 105 -17.34 -10.19 1.21
CA ILE A 105 -17.07 -10.28 -0.23
C ILE A 105 -18.13 -11.12 -0.97
N ASP A 106 -18.62 -12.21 -0.37
CA ASP A 106 -19.69 -13.02 -0.96
C ASP A 106 -21.01 -12.23 -1.01
N ARG A 107 -21.26 -11.37 -0.04
CA ARG A 107 -22.42 -10.47 -0.03
C ARG A 107 -22.30 -9.35 -1.07
N PHE A 108 -21.09 -8.87 -1.36
CA PHE A 108 -20.87 -7.90 -2.44
C PHE A 108 -20.98 -8.52 -3.83
N ARG A 109 -20.66 -9.81 -3.98
CA ARG A 109 -20.82 -10.55 -5.24
C ARG A 109 -22.28 -10.71 -5.67
N THR A 110 -23.22 -10.74 -4.72
CA THR A 110 -24.66 -10.80 -5.03
C THR A 110 -25.26 -9.42 -5.32
N MET A 111 -24.49 -8.34 -5.11
CA MET A 111 -24.86 -6.98 -5.50
C MET A 111 -24.33 -6.66 -6.91
N PRO A 112 -24.96 -5.73 -7.65
CA PRO A 112 -24.52 -5.32 -8.99
C PRO A 112 -23.28 -4.39 -8.92
N LEU A 113 -22.25 -4.82 -8.21
CA LEU A 113 -20.97 -4.13 -8.07
C LEU A 113 -19.96 -4.74 -9.05
N ARG A 114 -19.15 -3.90 -9.69
CA ARG A 114 -18.01 -4.39 -10.49
C ARG A 114 -17.00 -5.03 -9.53
N ALA A 115 -16.42 -6.18 -9.90
CA ALA A 115 -15.45 -6.87 -9.05
C ALA A 115 -14.24 -5.99 -8.62
N GLY A 116 -13.91 -4.96 -9.41
CA GLY A 116 -12.89 -3.97 -9.06
C GLY A 116 -13.27 -2.99 -7.93
N ALA A 117 -14.56 -2.75 -7.71
CA ALA A 117 -15.07 -1.78 -6.73
C ALA A 117 -14.73 -2.12 -5.27
N ILE A 118 -14.63 -3.41 -4.97
CA ILE A 118 -14.37 -3.90 -3.60
C ILE A 118 -12.89 -3.67 -3.23
N LEU A 119 -11.98 -3.85 -4.19
CA LEU A 119 -10.55 -3.63 -3.97
C LEU A 119 -10.24 -2.12 -3.89
N THR A 120 -10.95 -1.29 -4.66
CA THR A 120 -10.71 0.16 -4.69
C THR A 120 -10.95 0.85 -3.35
N GLY A 121 -11.87 0.39 -2.51
CA GLY A 121 -12.12 1.03 -1.20
C GLY A 121 -10.94 0.92 -0.24
N HIS A 122 -10.41 -0.30 -0.06
CA HIS A 122 -9.22 -0.54 0.76
C HIS A 122 -7.96 0.09 0.16
N VAL A 123 -7.84 0.07 -1.17
CA VAL A 123 -6.69 0.65 -1.86
C VAL A 123 -6.64 2.16 -1.69
N VAL A 124 -7.74 2.86 -1.94
CA VAL A 124 -7.81 4.34 -1.81
C VAL A 124 -7.60 4.76 -0.36
N ALA A 125 -8.21 4.04 0.59
CA ALA A 125 -8.05 4.32 2.01
C ALA A 125 -6.59 4.14 2.48
N SER A 126 -5.94 3.05 2.05
CA SER A 126 -4.52 2.80 2.31
C SER A 126 -3.62 3.84 1.64
N LEU A 127 -3.91 4.21 0.40
CA LEU A 127 -3.16 5.23 -0.33
C LEU A 127 -3.15 6.56 0.42
N LEU A 128 -4.33 7.07 0.81
CA LEU A 128 -4.42 8.33 1.55
C LEU A 128 -3.73 8.24 2.91
N ARG A 129 -3.96 7.15 3.66
CA ARG A 129 -3.35 6.94 4.98
C ARG A 129 -1.82 6.95 4.89
N ASN A 130 -1.25 6.21 3.94
CA ASN A 130 0.19 6.14 3.76
C ASN A 130 0.78 7.44 3.23
N LEU A 131 0.07 8.19 2.38
CA LEU A 131 0.51 9.53 1.96
C LEU A 131 0.57 10.51 3.15
N VAL A 132 -0.44 10.50 4.01
CA VAL A 132 -0.45 11.30 5.24
C VAL A 132 0.69 10.89 6.18
N ALA A 133 0.86 9.59 6.42
CA ALA A 133 1.96 9.08 7.25
C ALA A 133 3.32 9.48 6.69
N THR A 134 3.51 9.35 5.37
CA THR A 134 4.76 9.71 4.68
C THR A 134 5.03 11.21 4.80
N ALA A 135 4.02 12.06 4.65
CA ALA A 135 4.17 13.51 4.82
C ALA A 135 4.60 13.87 6.25
N ILE A 136 4.04 13.20 7.26
CA ILE A 136 4.44 13.38 8.66
C ILE A 136 5.90 12.94 8.85
N VAL A 137 6.28 11.78 8.31
CA VAL A 137 7.67 11.27 8.39
C VAL A 137 8.67 12.20 7.71
N ILE A 138 8.32 12.80 6.56
CA ILE A 138 9.14 13.82 5.92
C ILE A 138 9.31 15.03 6.85
N GLY A 139 8.23 15.50 7.47
CA GLY A 139 8.26 16.59 8.45
C GLY A 139 9.17 16.28 9.64
N VAL A 140 9.08 15.07 10.19
CA VAL A 140 9.97 14.61 11.27
C VAL A 140 11.42 14.55 10.80
N GLY A 141 11.68 14.07 9.57
CA GLY A 141 13.03 14.07 8.99
C GLY A 141 13.64 15.46 8.99
N VAL A 142 12.89 16.47 8.54
CA VAL A 142 13.35 17.87 8.53
C VAL A 142 13.67 18.37 9.95
N LEU A 143 12.86 18.00 10.94
CA LEU A 143 13.11 18.32 12.36
C LEU A 143 14.38 17.66 12.91
N VAL A 144 14.66 16.44 12.49
CA VAL A 144 15.83 15.64 12.94
C VAL A 144 17.14 16.10 12.28
N GLY A 145 17.06 16.88 11.21
CA GLY A 145 18.23 17.48 10.56
C GLY A 145 18.31 17.26 9.06
N PHE A 146 17.35 16.55 8.44
CA PHE A 146 17.29 16.37 7.00
C PHE A 146 17.18 17.73 6.28
N ARG A 147 18.01 17.94 5.25
CA ARG A 147 18.02 19.20 4.47
C ARG A 147 17.79 18.91 2.99
N PRO A 148 16.54 18.67 2.56
CA PRO A 148 16.24 18.43 1.16
C PRO A 148 16.47 19.70 0.34
N THR A 149 17.15 19.55 -0.80
CA THR A 149 17.49 20.62 -1.75
C THR A 149 16.61 20.62 -3.01
N GLY A 150 15.66 19.67 -3.09
CA GLY A 150 14.77 19.52 -4.24
C GLY A 150 13.88 20.73 -4.53
N SER A 151 13.77 21.05 -5.82
CA SER A 151 12.87 22.05 -6.40
C SER A 151 11.40 21.63 -6.33
N LEU A 152 10.47 22.57 -6.58
CA LEU A 152 9.04 22.28 -6.58
C LEU A 152 8.66 21.14 -7.54
N VAL A 153 9.31 21.05 -8.70
CA VAL A 153 9.07 20.00 -9.70
C VAL A 153 9.51 18.64 -9.15
N GLU A 154 10.65 18.58 -8.47
CA GLU A 154 11.16 17.34 -7.86
C GLU A 154 10.29 16.87 -6.70
N TRP A 155 9.72 17.78 -5.91
CA TRP A 155 8.72 17.45 -4.89
C TRP A 155 7.43 16.88 -5.48
N VAL A 156 6.95 17.42 -6.61
CA VAL A 156 5.79 16.87 -7.32
C VAL A 156 6.12 15.49 -7.89
N ALA A 157 7.29 15.32 -8.51
CA ALA A 157 7.74 14.03 -9.02
C ALA A 157 7.86 12.99 -7.90
N LEU A 158 8.39 13.38 -6.74
CA LEU A 158 8.47 12.55 -5.54
C LEU A 158 7.08 12.11 -5.08
N ALA A 159 6.13 13.04 -4.98
CA ALA A 159 4.76 12.73 -4.57
C ALA A 159 4.09 11.73 -5.53
N VAL A 160 4.28 11.89 -6.84
CA VAL A 160 3.77 10.96 -7.85
C VAL A 160 4.42 9.58 -7.71
N LEU A 161 5.75 9.52 -7.54
CA LEU A 161 6.47 8.26 -7.37
C LEU A 161 6.03 7.53 -6.09
N ILE A 162 5.93 8.24 -4.97
CA ILE A 162 5.44 7.68 -3.69
C ILE A 162 4.02 7.16 -3.86
N ALA A 163 3.12 7.93 -4.47
CA ALA A 163 1.74 7.50 -4.71
C ALA A 163 1.68 6.23 -5.58
N LEU A 164 2.50 6.17 -6.63
CA LEU A 164 2.60 5.00 -7.50
C LEU A 164 3.14 3.77 -6.75
N TYR A 165 4.17 3.94 -5.92
CA TYR A 165 4.73 2.88 -5.09
C TYR A 165 3.70 2.37 -4.07
N ILE A 166 3.04 3.27 -3.34
CA ILE A 166 1.99 2.91 -2.37
C ILE A 166 0.88 2.14 -3.08
N LEU A 167 0.48 2.58 -4.28
CA LEU A 167 -0.54 1.90 -5.07
C LEU A 167 -0.10 0.46 -5.41
N ALA A 168 1.11 0.30 -5.97
CA ALA A 168 1.65 -1.00 -6.35
C ALA A 168 1.72 -1.97 -5.16
N ILE A 169 2.29 -1.52 -4.05
CA ILE A 169 2.45 -2.33 -2.83
C ILE A 169 1.11 -2.62 -2.17
N THR A 170 0.19 -1.66 -2.12
CA THR A 170 -1.16 -1.88 -1.59
C THR A 170 -1.92 -2.95 -2.37
N TYR A 171 -1.84 -2.94 -3.71
CA TYR A 171 -2.43 -4.00 -4.53
C TYR A 171 -1.77 -5.36 -4.26
N LEU A 172 -0.45 -5.39 -4.09
CA LEU A 172 0.27 -6.62 -3.75
C LEU A 172 -0.20 -7.19 -2.41
N PHE A 173 -0.29 -6.36 -1.36
CA PHE A 173 -0.82 -6.77 -0.06
C PHE A 173 -2.30 -7.18 -0.13
N ALA A 174 -3.11 -6.50 -0.93
CA ALA A 174 -4.50 -6.91 -1.15
C ALA A 174 -4.58 -8.30 -1.81
N ALA A 175 -3.73 -8.59 -2.80
CA ALA A 175 -3.64 -9.92 -3.42
C ALA A 175 -3.16 -10.99 -2.43
N ILE A 176 -2.19 -10.67 -1.56
CA ILE A 176 -1.74 -11.54 -0.46
C ILE A 176 -2.90 -11.82 0.51
N GLY A 177 -3.67 -10.79 0.90
CA GLY A 177 -4.85 -10.95 1.74
C GLY A 177 -5.93 -11.83 1.11
N LEU A 178 -6.13 -11.73 -0.21
CA LEU A 178 -7.02 -12.63 -0.96
C LEU A 178 -6.48 -14.06 -1.03
N ALA A 179 -5.16 -14.25 -1.09
CA ALA A 179 -4.54 -15.56 -1.14
C ALA A 179 -4.53 -16.25 0.24
N ALA A 180 -4.41 -15.49 1.31
CA ALA A 180 -4.30 -15.97 2.67
C ALA A 180 -5.54 -16.77 3.12
N GLY A 181 -5.29 -17.78 3.98
CA GLY A 181 -6.34 -18.57 4.61
C GLY A 181 -6.92 -17.93 5.88
N SER A 182 -6.18 -17.03 6.52
CA SER A 182 -6.62 -16.29 7.71
C SER A 182 -5.95 -14.91 7.80
N PRO A 183 -6.50 -13.98 8.61
CA PRO A 183 -5.87 -12.68 8.88
C PRO A 183 -4.46 -12.78 9.48
N GLU A 184 -4.23 -13.77 10.35
CA GLU A 184 -2.92 -14.02 10.97
C GLU A 184 -1.90 -14.46 9.92
N GLY A 185 -2.30 -15.34 8.99
CA GLY A 185 -1.45 -15.73 7.87
C GLY A 185 -1.14 -14.56 6.94
N ALA A 186 -2.13 -13.70 6.66
CA ALA A 186 -1.94 -12.49 5.86
C ALA A 186 -0.93 -11.53 6.50
N ASN A 187 -1.00 -11.35 7.83
CA ASN A 187 -0.03 -10.56 8.58
C ASN A 187 1.39 -11.16 8.49
N GLY A 188 1.54 -12.47 8.68
CA GLY A 188 2.83 -13.16 8.59
C GLY A 188 3.48 -13.06 7.22
N TYR A 189 2.74 -13.25 6.13
CA TYR A 189 3.27 -13.03 4.78
C TYR A 189 3.67 -11.58 4.56
N GLY A 190 2.88 -10.66 5.10
CA GLY A 190 3.19 -9.26 4.99
C GLY A 190 4.46 -8.86 5.72
N PHE A 191 4.69 -9.45 6.90
CA PHE A 191 5.89 -9.24 7.69
C PHE A 191 7.18 -9.56 6.91
N VAL A 192 7.21 -10.67 6.16
CA VAL A 192 8.37 -11.03 5.33
C VAL A 192 8.66 -9.96 4.28
N LEU A 193 7.62 -9.43 3.62
CA LEU A 193 7.77 -8.40 2.59
C LEU A 193 8.35 -7.09 3.17
N LEU A 194 8.06 -6.78 4.44
CA LEU A 194 8.55 -5.58 5.12
C LEU A 194 10.07 -5.58 5.33
N PHE A 195 10.74 -6.73 5.25
CA PHE A 195 12.20 -6.82 5.35
C PHE A 195 12.94 -6.61 4.03
N VAL A 196 12.26 -6.71 2.89
CA VAL A 196 12.90 -6.55 1.57
C VAL A 196 13.63 -5.20 1.42
N PRO A 197 13.06 -4.06 1.85
CA PRO A 197 13.76 -2.78 1.82
C PRO A 197 15.09 -2.72 2.58
N TYR A 198 15.27 -3.54 3.62
CA TYR A 198 16.50 -3.53 4.41
C TYR A 198 17.68 -4.17 3.68
N LEU A 199 17.42 -4.99 2.67
CA LEU A 199 18.43 -5.57 1.78
C LEU A 199 18.77 -4.65 0.59
N SER A 200 18.24 -3.43 0.57
CA SER A 200 18.42 -2.44 -0.50
C SER A 200 19.42 -1.34 -0.11
N SER A 201 19.62 -0.37 -0.98
CA SER A 201 20.41 0.84 -0.68
C SER A 201 19.76 1.80 0.34
N ALA A 202 18.57 1.48 0.86
CA ALA A 202 17.80 2.33 1.77
C ALA A 202 18.61 2.83 2.99
N PHE A 203 19.37 1.95 3.62
CA PHE A 203 20.07 2.24 4.87
C PHE A 203 21.58 2.27 4.70
N VAL A 204 22.15 1.50 3.78
CA VAL A 204 23.59 1.39 3.60
C VAL A 204 23.92 1.31 2.10
N PRO A 205 25.03 1.90 1.61
CA PRO A 205 25.42 1.79 0.22
C PRO A 205 25.58 0.34 -0.23
N VAL A 206 25.12 0.01 -1.44
CA VAL A 206 25.24 -1.35 -1.99
C VAL A 206 26.71 -1.79 -2.05
N ALA A 207 27.62 -0.87 -2.37
CA ALA A 207 29.05 -1.14 -2.51
C ALA A 207 29.72 -1.63 -1.21
N SER A 208 29.17 -1.34 -0.03
CA SER A 208 29.73 -1.81 1.25
C SER A 208 29.17 -3.18 1.68
N MET A 209 28.25 -3.77 0.92
CA MET A 209 27.71 -5.09 1.18
C MET A 209 28.68 -6.20 0.71
N PRO A 210 28.59 -7.42 1.28
CA PRO A 210 29.35 -8.57 0.78
C PRO A 210 29.09 -8.82 -0.71
N GLY A 211 30.13 -9.22 -1.47
CA GLY A 211 30.05 -9.32 -2.93
C GLY A 211 28.92 -10.20 -3.48
N TRP A 212 28.49 -11.23 -2.75
CA TRP A 212 27.36 -12.08 -3.13
C TRP A 212 26.00 -11.37 -3.01
N LEU A 213 25.88 -10.40 -2.10
CA LEU A 213 24.65 -9.68 -1.82
C LEU A 213 24.47 -8.47 -2.74
N GLN A 214 25.57 -7.83 -3.16
CA GLN A 214 25.56 -6.68 -4.05
C GLN A 214 24.68 -6.84 -5.30
N PRO A 215 24.73 -7.94 -6.08
CA PRO A 215 23.89 -8.07 -7.26
C PRO A 215 22.40 -8.16 -6.92
N ILE A 216 22.04 -8.79 -5.79
CA ILE A 216 20.66 -8.89 -5.33
C ILE A 216 20.16 -7.52 -4.88
N ALA A 217 20.96 -6.83 -4.07
CA ALA A 217 20.66 -5.48 -3.61
C ALA A 217 20.54 -4.49 -4.77
N ALA A 218 21.39 -4.59 -5.81
CA ALA A 218 21.36 -3.67 -6.94
C ALA A 218 20.12 -3.83 -7.86
N HIS A 219 19.59 -5.05 -8.00
CA HIS A 219 18.53 -5.34 -9.00
C HIS A 219 17.13 -5.52 -8.41
N GLN A 220 16.98 -5.46 -7.08
CA GLN A 220 15.66 -5.54 -6.45
C GLN A 220 14.86 -4.24 -6.63
N PRO A 221 13.52 -4.27 -6.59
CA PRO A 221 12.67 -3.11 -6.91
C PRO A 221 12.85 -1.92 -5.96
N VAL A 222 13.28 -2.14 -4.71
CA VAL A 222 13.35 -1.07 -3.71
C VAL A 222 14.50 -0.11 -4.01
N THR A 223 15.66 -0.63 -4.41
CA THR A 223 16.88 0.16 -4.66
C THR A 223 16.68 1.30 -5.64
N PRO A 224 16.17 1.09 -6.88
CA PRO A 224 15.99 2.19 -7.82
C PRO A 224 14.98 3.24 -7.34
N ILE A 225 13.99 2.84 -6.55
CA ILE A 225 13.02 3.77 -5.97
C ILE A 225 13.69 4.64 -4.89
N VAL A 226 14.50 4.04 -4.01
CA VAL A 226 15.29 4.79 -3.02
C VAL A 226 16.25 5.76 -3.70
N GLU A 227 17.03 5.30 -4.68
CA GLU A 227 17.98 6.15 -5.41
C GLU A 227 17.27 7.31 -6.12
N THR A 228 16.08 7.05 -6.69
CA THR A 228 15.26 8.12 -7.30
C THR A 228 14.79 9.12 -6.26
N ILE A 229 14.27 8.66 -5.11
CA ILE A 229 13.85 9.56 -4.02
C ILE A 229 15.05 10.39 -3.53
N ARG A 230 16.21 9.76 -3.36
CA ARG A 230 17.45 10.43 -2.95
C ARG A 230 17.88 11.47 -3.98
N GLY A 231 17.88 11.14 -5.27
CA GLY A 231 18.21 12.10 -6.33
C GLY A 231 17.27 13.28 -6.40
N LEU A 232 15.96 13.05 -6.25
CA LEU A 232 14.96 14.13 -6.21
C LEU A 232 15.10 15.06 -5.00
N LEU A 233 15.52 14.52 -3.84
CA LEU A 233 15.59 15.29 -2.60
C LEU A 233 16.97 15.89 -2.33
N MET A 234 18.04 15.30 -2.86
CA MET A 234 19.44 15.68 -2.59
C MET A 234 20.21 16.15 -3.82
N GLY A 235 19.60 16.14 -5.00
CA GLY A 235 20.25 16.57 -6.24
C GLY A 235 21.34 15.61 -6.73
N THR A 236 21.33 14.34 -6.27
CA THR A 236 22.26 13.33 -6.80
C THR A 236 21.85 12.93 -8.23
N PRO A 237 22.81 12.59 -9.11
CA PRO A 237 22.49 12.20 -10.48
C PRO A 237 21.49 11.05 -10.55
N LEU A 238 20.33 11.30 -11.18
CA LEU A 238 19.24 10.31 -11.27
C LEU A 238 19.54 9.16 -12.25
N ASN A 239 20.37 9.40 -13.27
CA ASN A 239 20.71 8.39 -14.29
C ASN A 239 19.47 7.65 -14.83
N ALA A 240 19.49 6.31 -14.87
CA ALA A 240 18.37 5.48 -15.29
C ALA A 240 17.43 5.06 -14.14
N GLU A 241 17.73 5.45 -12.90
CA GLU A 241 16.99 5.00 -11.70
C GLU A 241 15.50 5.33 -11.75
N PRO A 242 15.05 6.54 -12.20
CA PRO A 242 13.62 6.85 -12.28
C PRO A 242 12.85 5.90 -13.21
N TRP A 243 13.48 5.49 -14.31
CA TRP A 243 12.86 4.57 -15.27
C TRP A 243 12.72 3.17 -14.68
N TRP A 244 13.75 2.70 -13.97
CA TRP A 244 13.69 1.43 -13.25
C TRP A 244 12.69 1.47 -12.09
N ALA A 245 12.63 2.57 -11.34
CA ALA A 245 11.69 2.77 -10.25
C ALA A 245 10.24 2.68 -10.74
N VAL A 246 9.90 3.44 -11.80
CA VAL A 246 8.57 3.40 -12.41
C VAL A 246 8.30 2.02 -13.02
N GLY A 247 9.27 1.45 -13.73
CA GLY A 247 9.16 0.12 -14.34
C GLY A 247 8.82 -0.96 -13.31
N TRP A 248 9.54 -1.00 -12.19
CA TRP A 248 9.27 -1.94 -11.10
C TRP A 248 7.91 -1.72 -10.45
N CYS A 249 7.52 -0.47 -10.17
CA CYS A 249 6.20 -0.18 -9.63
C CYS A 249 5.08 -0.65 -10.57
N LEU A 250 5.22 -0.41 -11.88
CA LEU A 250 4.24 -0.87 -12.87
C LEU A 250 4.20 -2.39 -12.99
N VAL A 251 5.35 -3.06 -12.99
CA VAL A 251 5.44 -4.53 -13.02
C VAL A 251 4.75 -5.13 -11.79
N ILE A 252 5.07 -4.64 -10.59
CA ILE A 252 4.46 -5.09 -9.34
C ILE A 252 2.95 -4.86 -9.39
N LEU A 253 2.50 -3.67 -9.81
CA LEU A 253 1.09 -3.34 -9.91
C LEU A 253 0.34 -4.26 -10.87
N VAL A 254 0.86 -4.48 -12.08
CA VAL A 254 0.25 -5.35 -13.08
C VAL A 254 0.15 -6.79 -12.58
N ILE A 255 1.24 -7.31 -12.00
CA ILE A 255 1.26 -8.67 -11.43
C ILE A 255 0.24 -8.78 -10.29
N ALA A 256 0.23 -7.83 -9.36
CA ALA A 256 -0.67 -7.85 -8.22
C ALA A 256 -2.16 -7.75 -8.64
N VAL A 257 -2.48 -6.88 -9.59
CA VAL A 257 -3.84 -6.74 -10.15
C VAL A 257 -4.26 -8.02 -10.86
N ALA A 258 -3.41 -8.58 -11.73
CA ALA A 258 -3.70 -9.81 -12.45
C ALA A 258 -3.89 -11.00 -11.50
N TRP A 259 -3.00 -11.13 -10.50
CA TRP A 259 -3.06 -12.19 -9.50
C TRP A 259 -4.29 -12.05 -8.60
N GLY A 260 -4.59 -10.85 -8.11
CA GLY A 260 -5.79 -10.55 -7.33
C GLY A 260 -7.08 -10.85 -8.11
N ALA A 261 -7.16 -10.42 -9.37
CA ALA A 261 -8.31 -10.71 -10.24
C ALA A 261 -8.48 -12.21 -10.53
N TRP A 262 -7.38 -12.94 -10.68
CA TRP A 262 -7.40 -14.40 -10.84
C TRP A 262 -7.85 -15.12 -9.57
N LEU A 263 -7.33 -14.75 -8.40
CA LEU A 263 -7.74 -15.29 -7.10
C LEU A 263 -9.23 -15.05 -6.84
N PHE A 264 -9.69 -13.83 -7.14
CA PHE A 264 -11.08 -13.46 -6.98
C PHE A 264 -12.01 -14.32 -7.85
N ARG A 265 -11.63 -14.61 -9.10
CA ARG A 265 -12.39 -15.50 -10.00
C ARG A 265 -12.36 -16.95 -9.55
N ARG A 266 -11.19 -17.48 -9.18
CA ARG A 266 -11.06 -18.88 -8.72
C ARG A 266 -11.87 -19.18 -7.47
N LYS A 267 -11.86 -18.27 -6.48
CA LYS A 267 -12.67 -18.42 -5.27
C LYS A 267 -14.17 -18.17 -5.51
N ALA A 268 -14.58 -17.69 -6.69
CA ALA A 268 -15.98 -17.58 -7.07
C ALA A 268 -16.53 -18.87 -7.71
N GLY A 269 -15.68 -19.72 -8.29
CA GLY A 269 -16.09 -20.94 -9.01
C GLY A 269 -16.00 -22.25 -8.22
N ARG A 270 -15.53 -22.23 -6.96
CA ARG A 270 -15.51 -23.40 -6.08
C ARG A 270 -16.74 -23.39 -5.15
N ARG A 271 -17.91 -23.70 -5.68
CA ARG A 271 -19.07 -24.24 -4.95
C ARG A 271 -19.82 -25.19 -5.84
#